data_AF-A0A4R6TXJ6-F1
#
_entry.id   AF-A0A4R6TXJ6-F1
#
_cell.length_a   1.000
_cell.length_b   1.000
_cell.length_c   1.000
_cell.angle_alpha   90.00
_cell.angle_beta   90.00
_cell.angle_gamma   90.00
#
_symmetry.space_group_name_H-M   'P 1'
#
loop_
_entity.id
_entity.type
_entity.pdbx_description
1 polymer ?
#
loop_
_entity_poly.entity_id
_entity_poly.type
_entity_poly.pdbx_seq_one_letter_code
_entity_poly.pdbx_strand_id
1 'polypeptide(L)'
;MSEMSEFFAPLFDWLALHPHWLGVSIFLIILVECTALIGIIWPGVILVFSAALLAGQAGAALWPLALLAWLAAFLGNSGSYLLGARLQAGVHRLPLLRKHPQWLAQAEVHLSSYGGASLFFGHFIGPLRPVLPMLAGMLHMSGKRFILINACSAGIWSLSAVIPGWLAGAALDSTPPPGFWPQALLLTGGFGLLIASGIWLGRTRQPHRHALLALLTGLLLLAMLAGWPWLQVFDLYLQQLILGLSSSALDKLMLVLTQLGDVKLQIMLDALLCLLLLLYRARTALLFAATSLMGATLLNALFKAVVARIRPHLLPQVLDGYSMPSGHSVRAFTFFLVIAILFGMARRWQLRTFLIALACLPASLVALSRVYLTAHWPTDVLAGALLATFSCALALSLFCRNHSPAPLPGRFWLLQGSLSLVIFILFVLWSFSATASKYNLF
;
A
#
# COMPACT_ATOMS: atom_id res chain seq x y z
N MET A 1 -7.74 21.48 22.11
CA MET A 1 -7.66 20.00 22.03
C MET A 1 -7.95 19.34 23.37
N SER A 2 -7.55 19.92 24.52
CA SER A 2 -7.87 19.42 25.86
C SER A 2 -9.38 19.37 26.19
N GLU A 3 -10.15 20.41 25.85
CA GLU A 3 -11.60 20.44 26.13
C GLU A 3 -12.39 19.37 25.35
N MET A 4 -11.93 19.03 24.15
CA MET A 4 -12.59 18.04 23.30
C MET A 4 -12.31 16.61 23.79
N SER A 5 -11.11 16.33 24.31
CA SER A 5 -10.82 15.05 24.95
C SER A 5 -11.62 14.85 26.24
N GLU A 6 -11.84 15.91 27.02
CA GLU A 6 -12.66 15.85 28.23
C GLU A 6 -14.14 15.57 27.91
N PHE A 7 -14.67 16.16 26.84
CA PHE A 7 -16.07 15.94 26.44
C PHE A 7 -16.40 14.47 26.10
N PHE A 8 -15.46 13.76 25.45
CA PHE A 8 -15.67 12.37 25.05
C PHE A 8 -15.10 11.34 26.04
N ALA A 9 -14.40 11.77 27.10
CA ALA A 9 -13.83 10.87 28.11
C ALA A 9 -14.87 9.90 28.71
N PRO A 10 -16.08 10.35 29.13
CA PRO A 10 -17.08 9.43 29.70
C PRO A 10 -17.53 8.33 28.75
N LEU A 11 -17.57 8.63 27.44
CA LEU A 11 -17.91 7.64 26.41
C LEU A 11 -16.82 6.56 26.32
N PHE A 12 -15.55 6.95 26.31
CA PHE A 12 -14.44 6.01 26.19
C PHE A 12 -14.23 5.19 27.47
N ASP A 13 -14.45 5.78 28.65
CA ASP A 13 -14.45 5.05 29.92
C ASP A 13 -15.54 3.98 29.95
N TRP A 14 -16.75 4.33 29.49
CA TRP A 14 -17.84 3.36 29.38
C TRP A 14 -17.55 2.25 28.35
N LEU A 15 -16.96 2.61 27.20
CA LEU A 15 -16.58 1.63 26.17
C LEU A 15 -15.47 0.68 26.62
N ALA A 16 -14.55 1.13 27.47
CA ALA A 16 -13.54 0.28 28.09
C ALA A 16 -14.18 -0.79 29.01
N LEU A 17 -15.26 -0.44 29.70
CA LEU A 17 -16.02 -1.37 30.56
C LEU A 17 -16.97 -2.29 29.77
N HIS A 18 -17.37 -1.88 28.56
CA HIS A 18 -18.29 -2.66 27.72
C HIS A 18 -17.76 -2.90 26.29
N PRO A 19 -16.73 -3.76 26.12
CA PRO A 19 -16.06 -3.97 24.84
C PRO A 19 -16.96 -4.43 23.68
N HIS A 20 -18.07 -5.10 23.99
CA HIS A 20 -19.03 -5.56 22.98
C HIS A 20 -19.73 -4.41 22.22
N TRP A 21 -19.75 -3.19 22.76
CA TRP A 21 -20.29 -2.01 22.08
C TRP A 21 -19.30 -1.31 21.17
N LEU A 22 -18.01 -1.63 21.22
CA LEU A 22 -16.97 -0.95 20.44
C LEU A 22 -17.24 -0.97 18.93
N GLY A 23 -17.73 -2.09 18.40
CA GLY A 23 -18.10 -2.20 16.99
C GLY A 23 -19.25 -1.27 16.59
N VAL A 24 -20.29 -1.18 17.44
CA VAL A 24 -21.43 -0.29 17.22
C VAL A 24 -21.01 1.17 17.34
N SER A 25 -20.17 1.51 18.33
CA SER A 25 -19.68 2.87 18.50
C SER A 25 -18.81 3.31 17.33
N ILE A 26 -17.88 2.48 16.84
CA ILE A 26 -17.10 2.76 15.63
C ILE A 26 -18.03 2.98 14.44
N PHE A 27 -19.05 2.13 14.26
CA PHE A 27 -20.05 2.29 13.20
C PHE A 27 -20.76 3.64 13.28
N LEU A 28 -21.27 4.02 14.45
CA LEU A 28 -22.00 5.28 14.63
C LEU A 28 -21.09 6.51 14.46
N ILE A 29 -19.88 6.49 15.03
CA ILE A 29 -18.92 7.58 14.89
C ILE A 29 -18.60 7.82 13.41
N ILE A 30 -18.33 6.75 12.65
CA ILE A 30 -18.02 6.85 11.22
C ILE A 30 -19.24 7.28 10.42
N LEU A 31 -20.43 6.76 10.75
CA LEU A 31 -21.66 7.13 10.06
C LEU A 31 -21.93 8.64 10.18
N VAL A 32 -21.79 9.19 11.39
CA VAL A 32 -21.92 10.62 11.67
C VAL A 32 -20.84 11.42 10.93
N GLU A 33 -19.60 10.95 10.97
CA GLU A 33 -18.47 11.57 10.28
C GLU A 33 -18.67 11.64 8.76
N CYS A 34 -19.23 10.61 8.16
CA CYS A 34 -19.52 10.56 6.72
C CYS A 34 -20.84 11.25 6.34
N THR A 35 -21.61 11.73 7.31
CA THR A 35 -22.87 12.46 7.07
C THR A 35 -22.58 13.91 6.68
N ALA A 36 -23.24 14.36 5.62
CA ALA A 36 -23.03 15.67 5.02
C ALA A 36 -23.15 16.79 6.05
N LEU A 37 -22.18 17.72 6.02
CA LEU A 37 -22.05 18.90 6.88
C LEU A 37 -21.78 18.60 8.37
N ILE A 38 -22.30 17.50 8.91
CA ILE A 38 -22.08 17.09 10.31
C ILE A 38 -20.61 16.70 10.52
N GLY A 39 -20.03 15.94 9.59
CA GLY A 39 -18.61 15.56 9.62
C GLY A 39 -17.60 16.71 9.58
N ILE A 40 -18.03 17.94 9.27
CA ILE A 40 -17.12 19.11 9.29
C ILE A 40 -16.79 19.52 10.73
N ILE A 41 -17.75 19.37 11.64
CA ILE A 41 -17.63 19.78 13.06
C ILE A 41 -17.26 18.58 13.93
N TRP A 42 -17.59 17.36 13.48
CA TRP A 42 -17.34 16.13 14.20
C TRP A 42 -15.85 15.74 14.12
N PRO A 43 -15.16 15.50 15.25
CA PRO A 43 -13.75 15.10 15.25
C PRO A 43 -13.58 13.59 15.01
N GLY A 44 -14.25 13.03 14.01
CA GLY A 44 -14.40 11.58 13.87
C GLY A 44 -13.09 10.81 13.69
N VAL A 45 -12.05 11.41 13.09
CA VAL A 45 -10.75 10.72 12.94
C VAL A 45 -10.15 10.38 14.31
N ILE A 46 -10.19 11.31 15.26
CA ILE A 46 -9.67 11.10 16.62
C ILE A 46 -10.55 10.09 17.34
N LEU A 47 -11.88 10.22 17.22
CA LEU A 47 -12.82 9.33 17.90
C LEU A 47 -12.73 7.88 17.40
N VAL A 48 -12.60 7.69 16.08
CA VAL A 48 -12.39 6.37 15.48
C VAL A 48 -11.06 5.78 15.92
N PHE A 49 -9.99 6.57 15.94
CA PHE A 49 -8.68 6.11 16.41
C PHE A 49 -8.74 5.64 17.86
N SER A 50 -9.33 6.44 18.76
CA SER A 50 -9.48 6.10 20.19
C SER A 50 -10.36 4.86 20.39
N ALA A 51 -11.50 4.77 19.70
CA ALA A 51 -12.38 3.59 19.79
C ALA A 51 -11.69 2.33 19.23
N ALA A 52 -10.96 2.45 18.12
CA ALA A 52 -10.21 1.35 17.54
C ALA A 52 -9.04 0.92 18.43
N LEU A 53 -8.39 1.85 19.13
CA LEU A 53 -7.36 1.57 20.13
C LEU A 53 -7.91 0.77 21.29
N LEU A 54 -9.04 1.17 21.88
CA LEU A 54 -9.70 0.37 22.91
C LEU A 54 -10.10 -1.02 22.39
N ALA A 55 -10.53 -1.10 21.14
CA ALA A 55 -10.87 -2.38 20.51
C ALA A 55 -9.66 -3.29 20.30
N GLY A 56 -8.51 -2.72 19.94
CA GLY A 56 -7.24 -3.44 19.86
C GLY A 56 -6.80 -3.97 21.22
N GLN A 57 -6.88 -3.14 22.25
CA GLN A 57 -6.54 -3.50 23.63
C GLN A 57 -7.49 -4.57 24.20
N ALA A 58 -8.78 -4.47 23.92
CA ALA A 58 -9.76 -5.47 24.36
C ALA A 58 -9.68 -6.80 23.59
N GLY A 59 -8.73 -6.96 22.65
CA GLY A 59 -8.60 -8.15 21.82
C GLY A 59 -9.77 -8.36 20.85
N ALA A 60 -10.51 -7.30 20.51
CA ALA A 60 -11.65 -7.41 19.61
C ALA A 60 -11.18 -7.77 18.19
N ALA A 61 -11.93 -8.64 17.51
CA ALA A 61 -11.60 -9.08 16.16
C ALA A 61 -11.57 -7.88 15.18
N LEU A 62 -10.40 -7.62 14.58
CA LEU A 62 -10.18 -6.48 13.69
C LEU A 62 -11.11 -6.48 12.47
N TRP A 63 -11.28 -7.62 11.80
CA TRP A 63 -11.98 -7.68 10.51
C TRP A 63 -13.47 -7.41 10.59
N PRO A 64 -14.22 -7.93 11.58
CA PRO A 64 -15.59 -7.49 11.85
C PRO A 64 -15.70 -5.98 12.08
N LEU A 65 -14.76 -5.39 12.85
CA LEU A 65 -14.74 -3.94 13.08
C LEU A 65 -14.47 -3.15 11.80
N ALA A 66 -13.51 -3.61 10.99
CA ALA A 66 -13.20 -3.02 9.69
C ALA A 66 -14.40 -3.11 8.72
N LEU A 67 -15.13 -4.23 8.72
CA LEU A 67 -16.35 -4.39 7.92
C LEU A 67 -17.45 -3.43 8.37
N LEU A 68 -17.69 -3.31 9.68
CA LEU A 68 -18.64 -2.35 10.24
C LEU A 68 -18.25 -0.91 9.88
N ALA A 69 -16.97 -0.57 10.01
CA ALA A 69 -16.44 0.73 9.64
C ALA A 69 -16.62 1.03 8.15
N TRP A 70 -16.39 0.05 7.28
CA TRP A 70 -16.63 0.18 5.86
C TRP A 70 -18.11 0.40 5.54
N LEU A 71 -19.00 -0.40 6.13
CA LEU A 71 -20.44 -0.28 5.96
C LEU A 71 -20.93 1.09 6.43
N ALA A 72 -20.47 1.57 7.58
CA ALA A 72 -20.80 2.90 8.10
C ALA A 72 -20.38 4.01 7.13
N ALA A 73 -19.13 3.97 6.64
CA ALA A 73 -18.62 4.97 5.71
C ALA A 73 -19.37 4.92 4.37
N PHE A 74 -19.64 3.72 3.86
CA PHE A 74 -20.39 3.52 2.63
C PHE A 74 -21.82 4.07 2.74
N LEU A 75 -22.52 3.76 3.83
CA LEU A 75 -23.89 4.21 4.09
C LEU A 75 -23.95 5.72 4.33
N GLY A 76 -23.05 6.28 5.13
CA GLY A 76 -22.98 7.72 5.41
C GLY A 76 -22.74 8.52 4.12
N ASN A 77 -21.77 8.12 3.31
CA ASN A 77 -21.49 8.75 2.02
C ASN A 77 -22.66 8.60 1.03
N SER A 78 -23.31 7.44 1.01
CA SER A 78 -24.48 7.21 0.14
C SER A 78 -25.68 8.08 0.57
N GLY A 79 -25.91 8.20 1.88
CA GLY A 79 -26.91 9.12 2.43
C GLY A 79 -26.63 10.57 2.07
N SER A 80 -25.37 10.99 2.19
CA SER A 80 -24.90 12.32 1.76
C SER A 80 -25.12 12.56 0.27
N TYR A 81 -24.83 11.59 -0.58
CA TYR A 81 -25.10 11.66 -2.03
C TYR A 81 -26.59 11.81 -2.34
N LEU A 82 -27.44 11.00 -1.70
CA LEU A 82 -28.89 11.08 -1.87
C LEU A 82 -29.45 12.42 -1.39
N LEU A 83 -28.93 12.94 -0.28
CA LEU A 83 -29.28 14.26 0.22
C LEU A 83 -28.92 15.35 -0.79
N GLY A 84 -27.71 15.29 -1.36
CA GLY A 84 -27.29 16.20 -2.43
C GLY A 84 -28.17 16.13 -3.67
N ALA A 85 -28.54 14.91 -4.10
CA ALA A 85 -29.46 14.69 -5.21
C ALA A 85 -30.90 15.17 -4.94
N ARG A 86 -31.31 15.29 -3.67
CA ARG A 86 -32.62 15.86 -3.29
C ARG A 86 -32.59 17.39 -3.13
N LEU A 87 -31.46 17.96 -2.70
CA LEU A 87 -31.31 19.38 -2.39
C LEU A 87 -31.01 20.27 -3.60
N GLN A 88 -31.06 19.74 -4.84
CA GLN A 88 -30.59 20.42 -6.06
C GLN A 88 -31.04 21.88 -6.22
N ALA A 89 -32.26 22.22 -5.79
CA ALA A 89 -32.82 23.57 -5.95
C ALA A 89 -32.59 24.52 -4.74
N GLY A 90 -32.00 24.03 -3.63
CA GLY A 90 -32.01 24.73 -2.33
C GLY A 90 -30.64 25.05 -1.73
N VAL A 91 -29.53 24.69 -2.37
CA VAL A 91 -28.22 24.69 -1.69
C VAL A 91 -27.69 26.07 -1.29
N HIS A 92 -28.00 27.11 -2.07
CA HIS A 92 -27.69 28.50 -1.68
C HIS A 92 -28.42 28.95 -0.40
N ARG A 93 -29.42 28.20 0.08
CA ARG A 93 -30.15 28.46 1.33
C ARG A 93 -29.49 27.81 2.55
N LEU A 94 -28.52 26.90 2.39
CA LEU A 94 -27.83 26.30 3.53
C LEU A 94 -26.87 27.34 4.16
N PRO A 95 -27.03 27.66 5.46
CA PRO A 95 -26.33 28.78 6.09
C PRO A 95 -24.81 28.62 6.09
N LEU A 96 -24.30 27.38 6.13
CA LEU A 96 -22.87 27.09 6.14
C LEU A 96 -22.22 27.32 4.75
N LEU A 97 -22.88 26.83 3.69
CA LEU A 97 -22.40 26.94 2.31
C LEU A 97 -22.57 28.35 1.74
N ARG A 98 -23.57 29.10 2.21
CA ARG A 98 -23.73 30.52 1.92
C ARG A 98 -22.60 31.38 2.49
N LYS A 99 -22.04 31.00 3.64
CA LYS A 99 -20.89 31.67 4.26
C LYS A 99 -19.56 31.35 3.58
N HIS A 100 -19.43 30.17 2.95
CA HIS A 100 -18.22 29.74 2.25
C HIS A 100 -18.49 29.33 0.79
N PRO A 101 -18.88 30.28 -0.09
CA PRO A 101 -19.19 29.99 -1.50
C PRO A 101 -17.99 29.45 -2.28
N GLN A 102 -16.77 29.75 -1.83
CA GLN A 102 -15.53 29.26 -2.42
C GLN A 102 -15.41 27.73 -2.35
N TRP A 103 -15.95 27.07 -1.32
CA TRP A 103 -15.89 25.60 -1.19
C TRP A 103 -16.74 24.90 -2.27
N LEU A 104 -17.90 25.47 -2.59
CA LEU A 104 -18.75 25.01 -3.69
C LEU A 104 -18.04 25.18 -5.04
N ALA A 105 -17.51 26.38 -5.31
CA ALA A 105 -16.83 26.67 -6.57
C ALA A 105 -15.57 25.81 -6.76
N GLN A 106 -14.74 25.62 -5.73
CA GLN A 106 -13.53 24.79 -5.79
C GLN A 106 -13.88 23.32 -6.02
N ALA A 107 -14.91 22.80 -5.33
CA ALA A 107 -15.29 21.41 -5.45
C ALA A 107 -15.99 21.11 -6.79
N GLU A 108 -16.75 22.05 -7.36
CA GLU A 108 -17.34 21.95 -8.70
C GLU A 108 -16.26 21.94 -9.79
N VAL A 109 -15.26 22.81 -9.68
CA VAL A 109 -14.07 22.78 -10.55
C VAL A 109 -13.31 21.46 -10.40
N HIS A 110 -13.13 20.95 -9.17
CA HIS A 110 -12.42 19.67 -8.96
C HIS A 110 -13.21 18.47 -9.50
N LEU A 111 -14.54 18.42 -9.32
CA LEU A 111 -15.37 17.32 -9.82
C LEU A 111 -15.47 17.35 -11.35
N SER A 112 -15.59 18.53 -11.95
CA SER A 112 -15.61 18.68 -13.41
C SER A 112 -14.26 18.33 -14.06
N SER A 113 -13.15 18.67 -13.41
CA SER A 113 -11.78 18.45 -13.93
C SER A 113 -11.29 17.00 -13.79
N TYR A 114 -11.57 16.35 -12.67
CA TYR A 114 -11.02 15.02 -12.35
C TYR A 114 -12.10 13.94 -12.13
N GLY A 115 -13.38 14.29 -12.22
CA GLY A 115 -14.50 13.36 -12.16
C GLY A 115 -14.49 12.48 -10.91
N GLY A 116 -14.60 11.18 -11.13
CA GLY A 116 -14.58 10.18 -10.06
C GLY A 116 -13.28 10.10 -9.25
N ALA A 117 -12.14 10.57 -9.78
CA ALA A 117 -10.89 10.56 -9.05
C ALA A 117 -10.90 11.58 -7.89
N SER A 118 -11.59 12.71 -8.04
CA SER A 118 -11.81 13.67 -6.95
C SER A 118 -12.57 13.06 -5.78
N LEU A 119 -13.60 12.26 -6.09
CA LEU A 119 -14.37 11.57 -5.07
C LEU A 119 -13.50 10.56 -4.32
N PHE A 120 -12.62 9.86 -5.03
CA PHE A 120 -11.70 8.89 -4.43
C PHE A 120 -10.67 9.56 -3.51
N PHE A 121 -9.91 10.55 -4.00
CA PHE A 121 -8.84 11.20 -3.22
C PHE A 121 -9.36 12.15 -2.15
N GLY A 122 -10.57 12.69 -2.33
CA GLY A 122 -11.17 13.63 -1.40
C GLY A 122 -11.49 13.05 -0.02
N HIS A 123 -11.56 11.72 0.12
CA HIS A 123 -11.68 11.06 1.42
C HIS A 123 -10.49 11.31 2.36
N PHE A 124 -9.33 11.66 1.80
CA PHE A 124 -8.10 11.93 2.56
C PHE A 124 -7.89 13.43 2.85
N ILE A 125 -8.80 14.29 2.41
CA ILE A 125 -8.77 15.73 2.66
C ILE A 125 -9.88 16.06 3.66
N GLY A 126 -9.51 16.22 4.94
CA GLY A 126 -10.42 16.25 6.09
C GLY A 126 -11.74 17.01 5.87
N PRO A 127 -11.73 18.34 5.63
CA PRO A 127 -12.96 19.12 5.47
C PRO A 127 -13.78 18.80 4.22
N LEU A 128 -13.16 18.24 3.18
CA LEU A 128 -13.83 17.94 1.91
C LEU A 128 -14.54 16.58 1.95
N ARG A 129 -14.15 15.67 2.87
CA ARG A 129 -14.67 14.31 2.94
C ARG A 129 -16.20 14.23 3.07
N PRO A 130 -16.87 14.93 4.01
CA PRO A 130 -18.33 14.83 4.14
C PRO A 130 -19.09 15.58 3.04
N VAL A 131 -18.41 16.49 2.33
CA VAL A 131 -19.02 17.41 1.35
C VAL A 131 -19.02 16.81 -0.05
N LEU A 132 -17.96 16.11 -0.44
CA LEU A 132 -17.82 15.58 -1.81
C LEU A 132 -18.90 14.57 -2.24
N PRO A 133 -19.35 13.63 -1.39
CA PRO A 133 -20.45 12.74 -1.76
C PRO A 133 -21.75 13.50 -2.03
N MET A 134 -22.06 14.51 -1.20
CA MET A 134 -23.23 15.38 -1.38
C MET A 134 -23.14 16.15 -2.70
N LEU A 135 -21.98 16.75 -2.99
CA LEU A 135 -21.78 17.49 -4.24
C LEU A 135 -21.86 16.59 -5.48
N ALA A 136 -21.36 15.36 -5.41
CA ALA A 136 -21.50 14.39 -6.49
C ALA A 136 -22.98 14.09 -6.81
N GLY A 137 -23.83 14.03 -5.78
CA GLY A 137 -25.28 13.91 -5.94
C GLY A 137 -25.91 15.15 -6.56
N MET A 138 -25.49 16.34 -6.15
CA MET A 138 -25.98 17.60 -6.70
C MET A 138 -25.62 17.78 -8.18
N LEU A 139 -24.39 17.41 -8.57
CA LEU A 139 -23.86 17.57 -9.92
C LEU A 139 -24.25 16.43 -10.88
N HIS A 140 -25.32 15.68 -10.57
CA HIS A 140 -25.87 14.59 -11.39
C HIS A 140 -24.87 13.48 -11.76
N MET A 141 -23.90 13.18 -10.90
CA MET A 141 -23.05 12.02 -11.11
C MET A 141 -23.93 10.75 -11.09
N SER A 142 -23.77 9.86 -12.07
CA SER A 142 -24.58 8.65 -12.15
C SER A 142 -24.39 7.76 -10.91
N GLY A 143 -25.50 7.31 -10.31
CA GLY A 143 -25.48 6.55 -9.06
C GLY A 143 -24.62 5.29 -9.12
N LYS A 144 -24.60 4.59 -10.28
CA LYS A 144 -23.73 3.41 -10.49
C LYS A 144 -22.24 3.76 -10.36
N ARG A 145 -21.82 4.88 -10.95
CA ARG A 145 -20.43 5.35 -10.90
C ARG A 145 -20.06 5.80 -9.49
N PHE A 146 -20.98 6.49 -8.81
CA PHE A 146 -20.79 6.89 -7.42
C PHE A 146 -20.62 5.69 -6.49
N ILE A 147 -21.54 4.70 -6.56
CA ILE A 147 -21.51 3.51 -5.71
C ILE A 147 -20.20 2.73 -5.89
N LEU A 148 -19.76 2.50 -7.13
CA LEU A 148 -18.53 1.75 -7.40
C LEU A 148 -17.31 2.45 -6.79
N ILE A 149 -17.19 3.76 -6.99
CA ILE A 149 -16.06 4.53 -6.46
C ILE A 149 -16.13 4.61 -4.94
N ASN A 150 -17.31 4.87 -4.38
CA ASN A 150 -17.56 4.97 -2.94
C ASN A 150 -17.22 3.66 -2.23
N ALA A 151 -17.64 2.51 -2.78
CA ALA A 151 -17.32 1.20 -2.21
C ALA A 151 -15.80 1.01 -2.04
N CYS A 152 -15.02 1.34 -3.08
CA CYS A 152 -13.57 1.23 -3.02
C CYS A 152 -12.92 2.29 -2.11
N SER A 153 -13.30 3.56 -2.24
CA SER A 153 -12.67 4.66 -1.48
C SER A 153 -13.01 4.60 0.01
N ALA A 154 -14.27 4.31 0.36
CA ALA A 154 -14.69 4.11 1.75
C ALA A 154 -14.00 2.89 2.37
N GLY A 155 -13.72 1.85 1.59
CA GLY A 155 -12.96 0.67 2.02
C GLY A 155 -11.56 1.04 2.45
N ILE A 156 -10.83 1.70 1.56
CA ILE A 156 -9.45 2.11 1.85
C ILE A 156 -9.40 3.10 3.03
N TRP A 157 -10.32 4.06 3.06
CA TRP A 157 -10.37 5.04 4.14
C TRP A 157 -10.70 4.41 5.51
N SER A 158 -11.73 3.55 5.59
CA SER A 158 -12.12 2.90 6.85
C SER A 158 -11.01 2.00 7.40
N LEU A 159 -10.34 1.25 6.54
CA LEU A 159 -9.15 0.47 6.92
C LEU A 159 -8.02 1.37 7.42
N SER A 160 -7.77 2.49 6.74
CA SER A 160 -6.74 3.46 7.14
C SER A 160 -7.05 4.15 8.48
N ALA A 161 -8.33 4.27 8.84
CA ALA A 161 -8.75 4.86 10.10
C ALA A 161 -8.73 3.85 11.26
N VAL A 162 -9.18 2.61 11.04
CA VAL A 162 -9.33 1.60 12.09
C VAL A 162 -8.02 0.84 12.38
N ILE A 163 -7.28 0.41 11.35
CA ILE A 163 -6.11 -0.46 11.52
C ILE A 163 -5.03 0.19 12.40
N PRO A 164 -4.63 1.47 12.21
CA PRO A 164 -3.61 2.09 13.05
C PRO A 164 -4.02 2.19 14.53
N GLY A 165 -5.28 2.54 14.80
CA GLY A 165 -5.81 2.59 16.16
C GLY A 165 -5.82 1.21 16.79
N TRP A 166 -6.36 0.21 16.10
CA TRP A 166 -6.39 -1.17 16.57
C TRP A 166 -4.99 -1.75 16.81
N LEU A 167 -4.05 -1.51 15.89
CA LEU A 167 -2.65 -1.93 16.06
C LEU A 167 -2.00 -1.24 17.26
N ALA A 168 -2.25 0.06 17.46
CA ALA A 168 -1.77 0.76 18.64
C ALA A 168 -2.34 0.14 19.92
N GLY A 169 -3.62 -0.20 19.93
CA GLY A 169 -4.27 -0.90 21.04
C GLY A 169 -3.66 -2.27 21.33
N ALA A 170 -3.51 -3.11 20.31
CA ALA A 170 -2.87 -4.42 20.43
C ALA A 170 -1.39 -4.32 20.86
N ALA A 171 -0.73 -3.21 20.51
CA ALA A 171 0.64 -2.91 20.93
C ALA A 171 0.75 -2.40 22.39
N LEU A 172 -0.34 -1.93 23.02
CA LEU A 172 -0.29 -1.41 24.39
C LEU A 172 -0.04 -2.53 25.42
N ASP A 173 -0.59 -3.72 25.20
CA ASP A 173 -0.34 -4.88 26.06
C ASP A 173 1.00 -5.56 25.73
N SER A 174 1.57 -5.27 24.55
CA SER A 174 2.86 -5.78 24.09
C SER A 174 3.89 -4.65 24.03
N THR A 175 4.42 -4.28 25.19
CA THR A 175 5.48 -3.26 25.27
C THR A 175 6.61 -3.62 24.30
N PRO A 176 7.02 -2.70 23.40
CA PRO A 176 8.08 -3.00 22.47
C PRO A 176 9.33 -3.45 23.23
N PRO A 177 9.91 -4.61 22.88
CA PRO A 177 11.10 -5.11 23.58
C PRO A 177 12.25 -4.09 23.50
N PRO A 178 13.14 -4.06 24.51
CA PRO A 178 14.28 -3.16 24.51
C PRO A 178 15.10 -3.35 23.24
N GLY A 179 15.41 -2.24 22.56
CA GLY A 179 16.10 -2.26 21.27
C GLY A 179 15.20 -2.18 20.03
N PHE A 180 13.88 -2.33 20.16
CA PHE A 180 12.96 -2.19 19.02
C PHE A 180 13.06 -0.80 18.36
N TRP A 181 12.87 0.27 19.13
CA TRP A 181 12.85 1.64 18.60
C TRP A 181 14.16 2.06 17.92
N PRO A 182 15.36 1.81 18.50
CA PRO A 182 16.61 2.05 17.79
C PRO A 182 16.72 1.32 16.45
N GLN A 183 16.32 0.04 16.40
CA GLN A 183 16.35 -0.75 15.15
C GLN A 183 15.34 -0.23 14.13
N ALA A 184 14.13 0.09 14.56
CA ALA A 184 13.10 0.69 13.70
C ALA A 184 13.55 2.05 13.15
N LEU A 185 14.18 2.90 13.98
CA LEU A 185 14.72 4.19 13.57
C LEU A 185 15.88 4.04 12.58
N LEU A 186 16.79 3.09 12.82
CA LEU A 186 17.88 2.77 11.90
C LEU A 186 17.35 2.38 10.52
N LEU A 187 16.35 1.48 10.48
CA LEU A 187 15.75 0.99 9.24
C LEU A 187 14.98 2.09 8.51
N THR A 188 14.06 2.77 9.21
CA THR A 188 13.26 3.83 8.62
C THR A 188 14.11 5.02 8.20
N GLY A 189 15.12 5.39 8.99
CA GLY A 189 16.10 6.41 8.65
C GLY A 189 16.93 6.04 7.42
N GLY A 190 17.42 4.80 7.33
CA GLY A 190 18.17 4.30 6.17
C GLY A 190 17.36 4.32 4.88
N PHE A 191 16.12 3.81 4.91
CA PHE A 191 15.21 3.88 3.77
C PHE A 191 14.78 5.31 3.45
N GLY A 192 14.54 6.14 4.46
CA GLY A 192 14.20 7.56 4.29
C GLY A 192 15.31 8.35 3.59
N LEU A 193 16.57 8.15 4.02
CA LEU A 193 17.74 8.73 3.37
C LEU A 193 17.91 8.22 1.94
N LEU A 194 17.68 6.93 1.69
CA LEU A 194 17.71 6.37 0.33
C LEU A 194 16.65 7.00 -0.57
N ILE A 195 15.41 7.13 -0.10
CA ILE A 195 14.31 7.77 -0.85
C ILE A 195 14.63 9.24 -1.12
N ALA A 196 15.09 9.97 -0.11
CA ALA A 196 15.50 11.36 -0.25
C ALA A 196 16.64 11.54 -1.26
N SER A 197 17.66 10.67 -1.20
CA SER A 197 18.77 10.64 -2.15
C SER A 197 18.27 10.32 -3.56
N GLY A 198 17.36 9.36 -3.71
CA GLY A 198 16.75 9.01 -5.00
C GLY A 198 15.97 10.17 -5.61
N ILE A 199 15.19 10.90 -4.82
CA ILE A 199 14.46 12.10 -5.27
C ILE A 199 15.44 13.21 -5.67
N TRP A 200 16.45 13.47 -4.83
CA TRP A 200 17.46 14.50 -5.10
C TRP A 200 18.26 14.19 -6.38
N LEU A 201 18.71 12.94 -6.55
CA LEU A 201 19.38 12.45 -7.74
C LEU A 201 18.46 12.43 -8.97
N GLY A 202 17.17 12.18 -8.79
CA GLY A 202 16.18 12.26 -9.87
C GLY A 202 15.97 13.69 -10.38
N ARG A 203 16.05 14.67 -9.46
CA ARG A 203 15.96 16.11 -9.75
C ARG A 203 17.24 16.63 -10.42
N THR A 204 18.41 16.19 -9.97
CA THR A 204 19.70 16.62 -10.52
C THR A 204 20.04 15.79 -11.76
N ARG A 205 20.26 16.43 -12.92
CA ARG A 205 20.63 15.73 -14.16
C ARG A 205 22.12 15.34 -14.20
N GLN A 206 22.66 14.88 -13.07
CA GLN A 206 24.06 14.46 -12.94
C GLN A 206 24.33 13.20 -13.77
N PRO A 207 25.48 13.11 -14.48
CA PRO A 207 25.78 11.99 -15.38
C PRO A 207 25.98 10.65 -14.65
N HIS A 208 26.37 10.69 -13.37
CA HIS A 208 26.65 9.50 -12.56
C HIS A 208 25.53 9.13 -11.58
N ARG A 209 24.36 9.78 -11.66
CA ARG A 209 23.28 9.62 -10.66
C ARG A 209 22.82 8.17 -10.46
N HIS A 210 22.76 7.37 -11.52
CA HIS A 210 22.31 5.98 -11.45
C HIS A 210 23.37 5.08 -10.81
N ALA A 211 24.65 5.33 -11.11
CA ALA A 211 25.77 4.63 -10.46
C ALA A 211 25.86 4.98 -8.97
N LEU A 212 25.66 6.25 -8.61
CA LEU A 212 25.62 6.67 -7.20
C LEU A 212 24.44 6.05 -6.46
N LEU A 213 23.25 5.99 -7.07
CA LEU A 213 22.10 5.31 -6.49
C LEU A 213 22.36 3.80 -6.32
N ALA A 214 23.00 3.15 -7.30
CA ALA A 214 23.41 1.75 -7.20
C ALA A 214 24.43 1.54 -6.07
N LEU A 215 25.41 2.44 -5.92
CA LEU A 215 26.37 2.37 -4.82
C LEU A 215 25.68 2.52 -3.46
N LEU A 216 24.85 3.55 -3.27
CA LEU A 216 24.14 3.80 -2.01
C LEU A 216 23.22 2.63 -1.64
N THR A 217 22.44 2.12 -2.60
CA THR A 217 21.57 0.97 -2.39
C THR A 217 22.35 -0.31 -2.12
N GLY A 218 23.46 -0.52 -2.82
CA GLY A 218 24.35 -1.66 -2.62
C GLY A 218 25.01 -1.66 -1.23
N LEU A 219 25.47 -0.50 -0.76
CA LEU A 219 26.03 -0.35 0.59
C LEU A 219 24.97 -0.61 1.67
N LEU A 220 23.76 -0.06 1.50
CA LEU A 220 22.65 -0.30 2.44
C LEU A 220 22.20 -1.77 2.42
N LEU A 221 22.18 -2.41 1.24
CA LEU A 221 21.91 -3.84 1.11
C LEU A 221 22.96 -4.67 1.85
N LEU A 222 24.25 -4.42 1.64
CA LEU A 222 25.33 -5.14 2.32
C LEU A 222 25.27 -4.93 3.83
N ALA A 223 25.00 -3.70 4.29
CA ALA A 223 24.80 -3.39 5.70
C ALA A 223 23.62 -4.19 6.29
N MET A 224 22.51 -4.32 5.55
CA MET A 224 21.37 -5.15 5.97
C MET A 224 21.73 -6.65 6.00
N LEU A 225 22.42 -7.16 4.97
CA LEU A 225 22.82 -8.57 4.87
C LEU A 225 23.83 -8.98 5.95
N ALA A 226 24.69 -8.07 6.39
CA ALA A 226 25.62 -8.31 7.50
C ALA A 226 24.98 -8.02 8.88
N GLY A 227 24.09 -7.03 8.94
CA GLY A 227 23.52 -6.50 10.17
C GLY A 227 22.24 -7.20 10.66
N TRP A 228 21.66 -8.12 9.88
CA TRP A 228 20.41 -8.81 10.27
C TRP A 228 20.44 -9.47 11.67
N PRO A 229 21.56 -10.04 12.18
CA PRO A 229 21.57 -10.62 13.53
C PRO A 229 21.26 -9.60 14.64
N TRP A 230 21.53 -8.32 14.37
CA TRP A 230 21.29 -7.20 15.28
C TRP A 230 19.88 -6.61 15.13
N LEU A 231 19.09 -7.10 14.18
CA LEU A 231 17.73 -6.64 13.86
C LEU A 231 16.65 -7.66 14.27
N GLN A 232 17.02 -8.68 15.04
CA GLN A 232 16.10 -9.75 15.46
C GLN A 232 14.93 -9.23 16.30
N VAL A 233 15.16 -8.23 17.14
CA VAL A 233 14.12 -7.63 18.00
C VAL A 233 13.03 -6.97 17.13
N PHE A 234 13.45 -6.23 16.10
CA PHE A 234 12.55 -5.65 15.11
C PHE A 234 11.76 -6.73 14.36
N ASP A 235 12.45 -7.77 13.88
CA ASP A 235 11.82 -8.85 13.11
C ASP A 235 10.76 -9.61 13.91
N LEU A 236 11.09 -9.99 15.15
CA LEU A 236 10.20 -10.75 16.02
C LEU A 236 8.97 -9.94 16.43
N TYR A 237 9.18 -8.69 16.89
CA TYR A 237 8.08 -7.85 17.35
C TYR A 237 7.11 -7.50 16.20
N LEU A 238 7.64 -7.10 15.03
CA LEU A 238 6.79 -6.77 13.90
C LEU A 238 6.04 -8.00 13.36
N GLN A 239 6.67 -9.19 13.37
CA GLN A 239 5.98 -10.42 13.00
C GLN A 239 4.83 -10.76 13.95
N GLN A 240 5.02 -10.60 15.26
CA GLN A 240 3.95 -10.82 16.25
C GLN A 240 2.76 -9.87 16.04
N LEU A 241 3.03 -8.58 15.81
CA LEU A 241 1.97 -7.61 15.51
C LEU A 241 1.19 -7.98 14.24
N ILE A 242 1.88 -8.43 13.20
CA ILE A 242 1.25 -8.83 11.94
C ILE A 242 0.40 -10.10 12.12
N LEU A 243 0.84 -11.05 12.94
CA LEU A 243 0.06 -12.24 13.27
C LEU A 243 -1.22 -11.93 14.04
N GLY A 244 -1.22 -10.87 14.86
CA GLY A 244 -2.42 -10.34 15.51
C GLY A 244 -3.50 -9.89 14.51
N LEU A 245 -3.12 -9.57 13.26
CA LEU A 245 -4.06 -9.18 12.21
C LEU A 245 -4.75 -10.38 11.54
N SER A 246 -4.50 -11.62 11.98
CA SER A 246 -4.93 -12.80 11.22
C SER A 246 -6.45 -13.01 11.16
N SER A 247 -6.93 -13.48 10.00
CA SER A 247 -8.30 -13.99 9.82
C SER A 247 -8.44 -14.83 8.56
N SER A 248 -9.45 -15.68 8.50
CA SER A 248 -9.71 -16.55 7.34
C SER A 248 -9.89 -15.79 6.01
N ALA A 249 -10.44 -14.57 6.05
CA ALA A 249 -10.57 -13.71 4.87
C ALA A 249 -9.23 -13.10 4.47
N LEU A 250 -8.46 -12.61 5.44
CA LEU A 250 -7.14 -12.05 5.18
C LEU A 250 -6.17 -13.13 4.69
N ASP A 251 -6.24 -14.34 5.23
CA ASP A 251 -5.42 -15.49 4.82
C ASP A 251 -5.60 -15.77 3.32
N LYS A 252 -6.85 -15.89 2.86
CA LYS A 252 -7.17 -16.08 1.43
C LYS A 252 -6.67 -14.92 0.58
N LEU A 253 -6.84 -13.69 1.05
CA LEU A 253 -6.36 -12.50 0.33
C LEU A 253 -4.83 -12.50 0.23
N MET A 254 -4.12 -12.79 1.31
CA MET A 254 -2.66 -12.86 1.34
C MET A 254 -2.14 -14.01 0.48
N LEU A 255 -2.84 -15.15 0.42
CA LEU A 255 -2.54 -16.22 -0.52
C LEU A 255 -2.67 -15.77 -1.99
N VAL A 256 -3.72 -15.02 -2.34
CA VAL A 256 -3.86 -14.49 -3.72
C VAL A 256 -2.75 -13.49 -4.02
N LEU A 257 -2.50 -12.55 -3.10
CA LEU A 257 -1.48 -11.52 -3.30
C LEU A 257 -0.07 -12.12 -3.39
N THR A 258 0.24 -13.15 -2.60
CA THR A 258 1.57 -13.77 -2.60
C THR A 258 1.93 -14.38 -3.94
N GLN A 259 0.93 -14.82 -4.73
CA GLN A 259 1.16 -15.43 -6.04
C GLN A 259 1.76 -14.46 -7.06
N LEU A 260 1.55 -13.15 -6.93
CA LEU A 260 2.25 -12.15 -7.76
C LEU A 260 3.77 -12.24 -7.64
N GLY A 261 4.26 -12.77 -6.51
CA GLY A 261 5.67 -13.07 -6.30
C GLY A 261 6.05 -14.53 -6.60
N ASP A 262 5.20 -15.36 -7.22
CA ASP A 262 5.53 -16.76 -7.55
C ASP A 262 6.53 -16.86 -8.71
N VAL A 263 7.45 -17.85 -8.67
CA VAL A 263 8.54 -17.99 -9.66
C VAL A 263 8.01 -18.22 -11.06
N LYS A 264 7.00 -19.09 -11.21
CA LYS A 264 6.44 -19.45 -12.51
C LYS A 264 5.71 -18.26 -13.12
N LEU A 265 4.86 -17.61 -12.33
CA LEU A 265 4.15 -16.41 -12.79
C LEU A 265 5.14 -15.32 -13.20
N GLN A 266 6.16 -15.04 -12.38
CA GLN A 266 7.11 -13.98 -12.68
C GLN A 266 7.86 -14.24 -13.98
N ILE A 267 8.31 -15.48 -14.23
CA ILE A 267 8.97 -15.85 -15.49
C ILE A 267 8.04 -15.58 -16.68
N MET A 268 6.75 -15.89 -16.59
CA MET A 268 5.78 -15.61 -17.66
C MET A 268 5.63 -14.09 -17.91
N LEU A 269 5.53 -13.29 -16.84
CA LEU A 269 5.39 -11.83 -16.94
C LEU A 269 6.66 -11.16 -17.47
N ASP A 270 7.83 -11.62 -17.03
CA ASP A 270 9.14 -11.15 -17.48
C ASP A 270 9.37 -11.50 -18.95
N ALA A 271 9.03 -12.73 -19.35
CA ALA A 271 9.11 -13.18 -20.73
C ALA A 271 8.16 -12.38 -21.64
N LEU A 272 6.92 -12.12 -21.19
CA LEU A 272 5.98 -11.26 -21.90
C LEU A 272 6.56 -9.86 -22.13
N LEU A 273 7.07 -9.23 -21.07
CA LEU A 273 7.65 -7.89 -21.15
C LEU A 273 8.82 -7.86 -22.14
N CYS A 274 9.77 -8.79 -22.01
CA CYS A 274 10.93 -8.88 -22.88
C CYS A 274 10.52 -9.18 -24.34
N LEU A 275 9.55 -10.06 -24.57
CA LEU A 275 9.02 -10.35 -25.90
C LEU A 275 8.38 -9.12 -26.53
N LEU A 276 7.51 -8.40 -25.82
CA LEU A 276 6.90 -7.19 -26.33
C LEU A 276 7.96 -6.12 -26.63
N LEU A 277 8.97 -5.93 -25.76
CA LEU A 277 10.06 -4.99 -26.00
C LEU A 277 10.88 -5.38 -27.25
N LEU A 278 11.08 -6.68 -27.48
CA LEU A 278 11.73 -7.19 -28.69
C LEU A 278 10.88 -6.92 -29.96
N LEU A 279 9.58 -7.21 -29.92
CA LEU A 279 8.65 -6.99 -31.03
C LEU A 279 8.53 -5.50 -31.40
N TYR A 280 8.55 -4.61 -30.41
CA TYR A 280 8.60 -3.15 -30.61
C TYR A 280 10.00 -2.61 -30.93
N ARG A 281 11.00 -3.50 -31.09
CA ARG A 281 12.40 -3.17 -31.41
C ARG A 281 13.06 -2.20 -30.42
N ALA A 282 12.60 -2.19 -29.17
CA ALA A 282 13.05 -1.28 -28.13
C ALA A 282 14.31 -1.83 -27.41
N ARG A 283 15.44 -1.93 -28.15
CA ARG A 283 16.67 -2.62 -27.70
C ARG A 283 17.21 -2.13 -26.35
N THR A 284 17.33 -0.82 -26.13
CA THR A 284 17.85 -0.28 -24.86
C THR A 284 16.92 -0.59 -23.69
N ALA A 285 15.59 -0.50 -23.90
CA ALA A 285 14.61 -0.87 -22.89
C ALA A 285 14.65 -2.37 -22.57
N LEU A 286 14.83 -3.22 -23.60
CA LEU A 286 15.00 -4.66 -23.45
C LEU A 286 16.26 -5.00 -22.65
N LEU A 287 17.43 -4.42 -22.98
CA LEU A 287 18.67 -4.65 -22.25
C LEU A 287 18.56 -4.22 -20.78
N PHE A 288 17.95 -3.06 -20.53
CA PHE A 288 17.66 -2.59 -19.17
C PHE A 288 16.76 -3.57 -18.41
N ALA A 289 15.61 -3.95 -18.99
CA ALA A 289 14.64 -4.83 -18.36
C ALA A 289 15.25 -6.22 -18.09
N ALA A 290 15.84 -6.85 -19.11
CA ALA A 290 16.43 -8.18 -19.00
C ALA A 290 17.57 -8.22 -17.97
N THR A 291 18.45 -7.21 -17.96
CA THR A 291 19.55 -7.16 -16.98
C THR A 291 19.03 -6.93 -15.56
N SER A 292 18.01 -6.09 -15.38
CA SER A 292 17.42 -5.86 -14.05
C SER A 292 16.74 -7.13 -13.52
N LEU A 293 15.91 -7.78 -14.34
CA LEU A 293 15.13 -8.95 -13.95
C LEU A 293 16.03 -10.17 -13.69
N MET A 294 16.94 -10.47 -14.63
CA MET A 294 17.87 -11.60 -14.50
C MET A 294 18.92 -11.32 -13.42
N GLY A 295 19.46 -10.10 -13.37
CA GLY A 295 20.45 -9.70 -12.37
C GLY A 295 19.91 -9.79 -10.94
N ALA A 296 18.69 -9.29 -10.70
CA ALA A 296 18.05 -9.40 -9.39
C ALA A 296 17.84 -10.87 -8.96
N THR A 297 17.46 -11.73 -9.90
CA THR A 297 17.24 -13.17 -9.65
C THR A 297 18.54 -13.89 -9.32
N LEU A 298 19.61 -13.66 -10.11
CA LEU A 298 20.92 -14.27 -9.89
C LEU A 298 21.56 -13.79 -8.57
N LEU A 299 21.51 -12.48 -8.30
CA LEU A 299 22.01 -11.92 -7.06
C LEU A 299 21.20 -12.41 -5.85
N ASN A 300 19.90 -12.66 -5.99
CA ASN A 300 19.11 -13.24 -4.91
C ASN A 300 19.57 -14.66 -4.58
N ALA A 301 19.83 -15.49 -5.60
CA ALA A 301 20.37 -16.83 -5.40
C ALA A 301 21.75 -16.80 -4.74
N LEU A 302 22.64 -15.90 -5.20
CA LEU A 302 23.96 -15.71 -4.62
C LEU A 302 23.87 -15.30 -3.14
N PHE A 303 23.15 -14.23 -2.81
CA PHE A 303 23.07 -13.74 -1.44
C PHE A 303 22.35 -14.71 -0.51
N LYS A 304 21.40 -15.51 -1.02
CA LYS A 304 20.81 -16.61 -0.25
C LYS A 304 21.85 -17.65 0.16
N ALA A 305 22.72 -18.04 -0.76
CA ALA A 305 23.79 -18.99 -0.46
C ALA A 305 24.83 -18.43 0.52
N VAL A 306 25.13 -17.13 0.42
CA VAL A 306 26.12 -16.46 1.29
C VAL A 306 25.59 -16.24 2.71
N VAL A 307 24.37 -15.71 2.85
CA VAL A 307 23.81 -15.33 4.17
C VAL A 307 23.28 -16.55 4.92
N ALA A 308 22.76 -17.54 4.21
CA ALA A 308 22.29 -18.81 4.77
C ALA A 308 21.31 -18.68 5.96
N ARG A 309 20.50 -17.62 5.99
CA ARG A 309 19.58 -17.33 7.11
C ARG A 309 18.41 -18.31 7.18
N ILE A 310 18.08 -18.72 8.40
CA ILE A 310 16.97 -19.62 8.72
C ILE A 310 15.62 -18.87 8.70
N ARG A 311 14.57 -19.53 8.18
CA ARG A 311 13.20 -19.00 8.10
C ARG A 311 12.50 -18.99 9.47
N PRO A 312 11.43 -18.18 9.65
CA PRO A 312 10.60 -18.25 10.86
C PRO A 312 10.00 -19.65 11.07
N HIS A 313 9.97 -20.13 12.32
CA HIS A 313 9.64 -21.52 12.69
C HIS A 313 8.15 -21.86 12.78
N LEU A 314 7.24 -20.94 12.45
CA LEU A 314 5.81 -21.08 12.71
C LEU A 314 5.04 -21.92 11.67
N LEU A 315 5.66 -22.24 10.53
CA LEU A 315 5.10 -23.19 9.57
C LEU A 315 5.82 -24.54 9.68
N PRO A 316 5.09 -25.67 9.67
CA PRO A 316 5.71 -26.98 9.49
C PRO A 316 6.55 -27.00 8.20
N GLN A 317 7.66 -27.72 8.25
CA GLN A 317 8.80 -27.77 7.32
C GLN A 317 8.45 -27.99 5.82
N VAL A 318 7.82 -27.04 5.14
CA VAL A 318 7.38 -27.18 3.73
C VAL A 318 8.14 -26.27 2.75
N LEU A 319 8.95 -25.32 3.23
CA LEU A 319 9.68 -24.39 2.37
C LEU A 319 11.19 -24.65 2.40
N ASP A 320 11.68 -25.40 1.41
CA ASP A 320 13.11 -25.60 1.19
C ASP A 320 13.86 -24.27 0.97
N GLY A 321 15.06 -24.18 1.54
CA GLY A 321 16.05 -23.11 1.29
C GLY A 321 15.99 -21.89 2.21
N TYR A 322 17.02 -21.04 2.08
CA TYR A 322 17.29 -19.89 2.96
C TYR A 322 16.29 -18.73 2.82
N SER A 323 16.15 -17.96 3.90
CA SER A 323 15.15 -16.90 4.04
C SER A 323 15.59 -15.58 3.37
N MET A 324 16.85 -15.18 3.54
CA MET A 324 17.33 -13.84 3.17
C MET A 324 18.16 -13.85 1.89
N PRO A 325 17.92 -12.94 0.92
CA PRO A 325 16.76 -12.03 0.79
C PRO A 325 15.49 -12.77 0.30
N SER A 326 14.31 -12.20 0.57
CA SER A 326 13.03 -12.77 0.11
C SER A 326 12.90 -12.75 -1.42
N GLY A 327 12.86 -13.92 -2.06
CA GLY A 327 12.77 -14.02 -3.52
C GLY A 327 11.44 -13.52 -4.10
N HIS A 328 10.33 -13.62 -3.36
CA HIS A 328 9.04 -13.03 -3.77
C HIS A 328 9.10 -11.50 -3.75
N SER A 329 9.72 -10.93 -2.70
CA SER A 329 9.94 -9.49 -2.58
C SER A 329 10.82 -8.97 -3.74
N VAL A 330 11.98 -9.60 -3.96
CA VAL A 330 12.91 -9.22 -5.04
C VAL A 330 12.20 -9.19 -6.40
N ARG A 331 11.48 -10.26 -6.74
CA ARG A 331 10.82 -10.39 -8.05
C ARG A 331 9.70 -9.38 -8.25
N ALA A 332 8.83 -9.22 -7.26
CA ALA A 332 7.76 -8.23 -7.31
C ALA A 332 8.30 -6.80 -7.42
N PHE A 333 9.24 -6.40 -6.56
CA PHE A 333 9.82 -5.05 -6.62
C PHE A 333 10.54 -4.80 -7.94
N THR A 334 11.38 -5.73 -8.43
CA THR A 334 12.11 -5.52 -9.68
C THR A 334 11.16 -5.33 -10.86
N PHE A 335 10.14 -6.18 -10.99
CA PHE A 335 9.18 -6.09 -12.09
C PHE A 335 8.40 -4.78 -12.09
N PHE A 336 7.80 -4.41 -10.95
CA PHE A 336 7.03 -3.17 -10.86
C PHE A 336 7.92 -1.92 -11.03
N LEU A 337 9.15 -1.94 -10.50
CA LEU A 337 10.12 -0.86 -10.72
C LEU A 337 10.52 -0.74 -12.20
N VAL A 338 10.81 -1.84 -12.89
CA VAL A 338 11.14 -1.82 -14.33
C VAL A 338 9.99 -1.20 -15.14
N ILE A 339 8.74 -1.61 -14.89
CA ILE A 339 7.55 -1.05 -15.54
C ILE A 339 7.45 0.46 -15.27
N ALA A 340 7.55 0.89 -14.01
CA ALA A 340 7.45 2.30 -13.64
C ALA A 340 8.57 3.16 -14.23
N ILE A 341 9.80 2.64 -14.26
CA ILE A 341 10.97 3.33 -14.81
C ILE A 341 10.79 3.50 -16.32
N LEU A 342 10.47 2.42 -17.05
CA LEU A 342 10.26 2.48 -18.50
C LEU A 342 9.10 3.41 -18.88
N PHE A 343 7.98 3.37 -18.14
CA PHE A 343 6.84 4.28 -18.36
C PHE A 343 7.18 5.75 -18.03
N GLY A 344 8.01 5.97 -17.00
CA GLY A 344 8.40 7.29 -16.50
C GLY A 344 9.54 7.97 -17.28
N MET A 345 10.29 7.25 -18.11
CA MET A 345 11.54 7.74 -18.73
C MET A 345 11.43 9.04 -19.53
N ALA A 346 10.26 9.34 -20.13
CA ALA A 346 10.02 10.59 -20.88
C ALA A 346 9.24 11.66 -20.08
N ARG A 347 8.94 11.42 -18.80
CA ARG A 347 8.09 12.29 -17.97
C ARG A 347 8.90 13.23 -17.08
N ARG A 348 8.25 14.25 -16.52
CA ARG A 348 8.83 15.12 -15.48
C ARG A 348 9.19 14.33 -14.22
N TRP A 349 10.20 14.77 -13.46
CA TRP A 349 10.70 14.02 -12.29
C TRP A 349 9.61 13.77 -11.25
N GLN A 350 8.68 14.72 -11.03
CA GLN A 350 7.57 14.54 -10.09
C GLN A 350 6.70 13.34 -10.47
N LEU A 351 6.37 13.21 -11.76
CA LEU A 351 5.56 12.09 -12.24
C LEU A 351 6.36 10.77 -12.19
N ARG A 352 7.67 10.79 -12.44
CA ARG A 352 8.51 9.59 -12.26
C ARG A 352 8.52 9.10 -10.82
N THR A 353 8.77 10.01 -9.88
CA THR A 353 8.76 9.70 -8.45
C THR A 353 7.40 9.16 -8.02
N PHE A 354 6.31 9.78 -8.48
CA PHE A 354 4.95 9.30 -8.23
C PHE A 354 4.73 7.89 -8.79
N LEU A 355 5.15 7.61 -10.03
CA LEU A 355 5.00 6.30 -10.66
C LEU A 355 5.81 5.21 -9.93
N ILE A 356 7.02 5.54 -9.49
CA ILE A 356 7.86 4.63 -8.69
C ILE A 356 7.19 4.35 -7.34
N ALA A 357 6.69 5.38 -6.65
CA ALA A 357 5.96 5.21 -5.40
C ALA A 357 4.70 4.35 -5.58
N LEU A 358 3.95 4.57 -6.67
CA LEU A 358 2.78 3.78 -7.03
C LEU A 358 3.13 2.32 -7.31
N ALA A 359 4.24 2.05 -8.01
CA ALA A 359 4.74 0.70 -8.28
C ALA A 359 5.24 -0.03 -7.03
N CYS A 360 5.75 0.70 -6.04
CA CYS A 360 6.12 0.12 -4.76
C CYS A 360 4.91 -0.40 -3.97
N LEU A 361 3.69 0.11 -4.20
CA LEU A 361 2.50 -0.34 -3.46
C LEU A 361 2.16 -1.84 -3.68
N PRO A 362 1.92 -2.34 -4.91
CA PRO A 362 1.66 -3.75 -5.12
C PRO A 362 2.87 -4.62 -4.74
N ALA A 363 4.10 -4.16 -4.98
CA ALA A 363 5.30 -4.87 -4.55
C ALA A 363 5.37 -5.03 -3.02
N SER A 364 5.02 -3.97 -2.27
CA SER A 364 4.96 -3.97 -0.80
C SER A 364 3.86 -4.88 -0.27
N LEU A 365 2.73 -5.00 -0.97
CA LEU A 365 1.67 -5.95 -0.62
C LEU A 365 2.12 -7.41 -0.78
N VAL A 366 2.84 -7.74 -1.86
CA VAL A 366 3.45 -9.08 -2.01
C VAL A 366 4.46 -9.32 -0.90
N ALA A 367 5.32 -8.35 -0.64
CA ALA A 367 6.30 -8.35 0.45
C ALA A 367 5.65 -8.63 1.81
N LEU A 368 4.61 -7.86 2.17
CA LEU A 368 3.87 -8.00 3.42
C LEU A 368 3.18 -9.37 3.52
N SER A 369 2.65 -9.90 2.42
CA SER A 369 2.06 -11.24 2.41
C SER A 369 3.05 -12.32 2.86
N ARG A 370 4.37 -12.15 2.59
CA ARG A 370 5.40 -13.11 3.01
C ARG A 370 5.71 -13.05 4.50
N VAL A 371 5.60 -11.87 5.09
CA VAL A 371 5.76 -11.68 6.54
C VAL A 371 4.51 -12.22 7.26
N TYR A 372 3.33 -11.90 6.74
CA TYR A 372 2.03 -12.36 7.24
C TYR A 372 1.91 -13.89 7.22
N LEU A 373 2.22 -14.51 6.08
CA LEU A 373 2.25 -15.97 5.93
C LEU A 373 3.44 -16.62 6.64
N THR A 374 4.17 -15.89 7.50
CA THR A 374 5.34 -16.34 8.28
C THR A 374 6.47 -16.99 7.48
N ALA A 375 6.51 -16.78 6.17
CA ALA A 375 7.50 -17.40 5.29
C ALA A 375 8.86 -16.69 5.29
N HIS A 376 8.88 -15.42 5.70
CA HIS A 376 10.04 -14.54 5.71
C HIS A 376 9.99 -13.56 6.89
N TRP A 377 11.17 -13.17 7.37
CA TRP A 377 11.31 -12.09 8.33
C TRP A 377 11.08 -10.72 7.66
N PRO A 378 10.60 -9.69 8.39
CA PRO A 378 10.49 -8.33 7.86
C PRO A 378 11.75 -7.82 7.15
N THR A 379 12.93 -8.01 7.74
CA THR A 379 14.20 -7.61 7.14
C THR A 379 14.56 -8.38 5.86
N ASP A 380 14.12 -9.64 5.69
CA ASP A 380 14.33 -10.40 4.45
C ASP A 380 13.63 -9.73 3.27
N VAL A 381 12.45 -9.18 3.54
CA VAL A 381 11.59 -8.52 2.57
C VAL A 381 12.13 -7.14 2.22
N LEU A 382 12.60 -6.38 3.22
CA LEU A 382 13.31 -5.11 3.03
C LEU A 382 14.61 -5.29 2.23
N ALA A 383 15.41 -6.31 2.55
CA ALA A 383 16.60 -6.67 1.76
C ALA A 383 16.23 -7.00 0.31
N GLY A 384 15.06 -7.63 0.09
CA GLY A 384 14.56 -7.88 -1.26
C GLY A 384 14.26 -6.60 -2.05
N ALA A 385 13.67 -5.59 -1.41
CA ALA A 385 13.41 -4.29 -2.02
C ALA A 385 14.71 -3.53 -2.34
N LEU A 386 15.69 -3.58 -1.44
CA LEU A 386 17.03 -3.00 -1.67
C LEU A 386 17.73 -3.66 -2.84
N LEU A 387 17.68 -5.00 -2.93
CA LEU A 387 18.29 -5.74 -4.03
C LEU A 387 17.64 -5.43 -5.39
N ALA A 388 16.31 -5.35 -5.43
CA ALA A 388 15.59 -4.93 -6.62
C ALA A 388 15.98 -3.51 -7.08
N THR A 389 16.06 -2.58 -6.13
CA THR A 389 16.46 -1.19 -6.41
C THR A 389 17.91 -1.12 -6.89
N PHE A 390 18.81 -1.87 -6.26
CA PHE A 390 20.21 -1.99 -6.65
C PHE A 390 20.34 -2.49 -8.09
N SER A 391 19.65 -3.58 -8.43
CA SER A 391 19.72 -4.17 -9.76
C SER A 391 19.19 -3.23 -10.85
N CYS A 392 18.06 -2.56 -10.61
CA CYS A 392 17.52 -1.55 -11.52
C CYS A 392 18.47 -0.35 -11.67
N ALA A 393 19.03 0.17 -10.57
CA ALA A 393 19.95 1.31 -10.60
C ALA A 393 21.25 0.97 -11.35
N LEU A 394 21.78 -0.24 -11.14
CA LEU A 394 22.96 -0.74 -11.84
C LEU A 394 22.68 -0.87 -13.34
N ALA A 395 21.57 -1.50 -13.73
CA ALA A 395 21.20 -1.63 -15.15
C ALA A 395 20.98 -0.26 -15.83
N LEU A 396 20.38 0.71 -15.13
CA LEU A 396 20.28 2.09 -15.62
C LEU A 396 21.65 2.74 -15.83
N SER A 397 22.60 2.50 -14.91
CA SER A 397 23.96 3.04 -15.02
C SER A 397 24.74 2.46 -16.22
N LEU A 398 24.45 1.20 -16.59
CA LEU A 398 25.11 0.49 -17.68
C LEU A 398 24.52 0.88 -19.05
N PHE A 399 23.19 0.86 -19.18
CA PHE A 399 22.53 0.95 -20.49
C PHE A 399 21.89 2.30 -20.80
N CYS A 400 21.60 3.11 -19.78
CA CYS A 400 20.85 4.37 -19.94
C CYS A 400 21.67 5.63 -19.63
N ARG A 401 23.01 5.50 -19.52
CA ARG A 401 23.92 6.62 -19.21
C ARG A 401 23.95 7.69 -20.30
N ASN A 402 23.99 7.27 -21.57
CA ASN A 402 24.15 8.16 -22.72
C ASN A 402 22.88 8.25 -23.60
N HIS A 403 22.03 7.22 -23.58
CA HIS A 403 20.82 7.15 -24.39
C HIS A 403 19.65 6.69 -23.53
N SER A 404 18.70 7.59 -23.25
CA SER A 404 17.45 7.18 -22.63
C SER A 404 16.63 6.37 -23.65
N PRO A 405 16.02 5.24 -23.26
CA PRO A 405 15.13 4.49 -24.13
C PRO A 405 14.04 5.40 -24.71
N ALA A 406 13.73 5.19 -25.99
CA ALA A 406 12.64 5.91 -26.63
C ALA A 406 11.32 5.62 -25.90
N PRO A 407 10.42 6.62 -25.74
CA PRO A 407 9.14 6.41 -25.11
C PRO A 407 8.32 5.37 -25.88
N LEU A 408 7.80 4.39 -25.17
CA LEU A 408 6.96 3.35 -25.75
C LEU A 408 5.53 3.88 -26.00
N PRO A 409 4.87 3.48 -27.09
CA PRO A 409 3.53 3.97 -27.43
C PRO A 409 2.49 3.48 -26.41
N GLY A 410 1.39 4.23 -26.24
CA GLY A 410 0.33 3.86 -25.27
C GLY A 410 -0.25 2.46 -25.49
N ARG A 411 -0.30 2.00 -26.76
CA ARG A 411 -0.75 0.63 -27.12
C ARG A 411 0.13 -0.46 -26.49
N PHE A 412 1.44 -0.25 -26.37
CA PHE A 412 2.34 -1.19 -25.71
C PHE A 412 1.92 -1.40 -24.25
N TRP A 413 1.64 -0.32 -23.53
CA TRP A 413 1.26 -0.39 -22.11
C TRP A 413 -0.10 -1.01 -21.88
N LEU A 414 -1.06 -0.73 -22.78
CA LEU A 414 -2.37 -1.38 -22.76
C LEU A 414 -2.23 -2.90 -22.97
N LEU A 415 -1.42 -3.33 -23.95
CA LEU A 415 -1.17 -4.75 -24.22
C LEU A 415 -0.42 -5.44 -23.07
N GLN A 416 0.67 -4.84 -22.58
CA GLN A 416 1.42 -5.38 -21.44
C GLN A 416 0.51 -5.53 -20.22
N GLY A 417 -0.27 -4.49 -19.89
CA GLY A 417 -1.15 -4.47 -18.74
C GLY A 417 -2.29 -5.50 -18.85
N SER A 418 -2.98 -5.55 -19.99
CA SER A 418 -4.09 -6.47 -20.19
C SER A 418 -3.65 -7.93 -20.21
N LEU A 419 -2.56 -8.25 -20.93
CA LEU A 419 -2.02 -9.60 -20.98
C LEU A 419 -1.45 -10.04 -19.62
N SER A 420 -0.77 -9.15 -18.89
CA SER A 420 -0.32 -9.46 -17.52
C SER A 420 -1.49 -9.77 -16.59
N LEU A 421 -2.59 -9.02 -16.69
CA LEU A 421 -3.80 -9.25 -15.90
C LEU A 421 -4.45 -10.60 -16.23
N VAL A 422 -4.56 -10.93 -17.53
CA VAL A 422 -5.11 -12.23 -17.96
C VAL A 422 -4.23 -13.38 -17.47
N ILE A 423 -2.90 -13.28 -17.65
CA ILE A 423 -1.94 -14.29 -17.16
C ILE A 423 -2.07 -14.45 -15.64
N PHE A 424 -2.15 -13.35 -14.90
CA PHE A 424 -2.31 -13.39 -13.45
C PHE A 424 -3.61 -14.09 -13.03
N ILE A 425 -4.75 -13.72 -13.62
CA ILE A 425 -6.05 -14.33 -13.29
C ILE A 425 -6.03 -15.83 -13.58
N LEU A 426 -5.55 -16.24 -14.77
CA LEU A 426 -5.47 -17.65 -15.15
C LEU A 426 -4.53 -18.43 -14.22
N PHE A 427 -3.39 -17.83 -13.86
CA PHE A 427 -2.43 -18.44 -12.94
C PHE A 427 -3.01 -18.62 -11.54
N VAL A 428 -3.75 -17.62 -11.04
CA VAL A 428 -4.43 -17.69 -9.74
C VAL A 428 -5.46 -18.80 -9.74
N LEU A 429 -6.34 -18.84 -10.75
CA LEU A 429 -7.35 -19.89 -10.86
C LEU A 429 -6.73 -21.29 -10.92
N TRP A 430 -5.60 -21.44 -11.60
CA TRP A 430 -4.90 -22.72 -11.72
C TRP A 430 -4.14 -23.14 -10.46
N SER A 431 -3.45 -22.22 -9.79
CA SER A 431 -2.51 -22.52 -8.69
C SER A 431 -3.07 -22.34 -7.29
N PHE A 432 -4.28 -21.79 -7.14
CA PHE A 432 -4.84 -21.45 -5.83
C PHE A 432 -4.98 -22.67 -4.90
N SER A 433 -5.54 -23.78 -5.37
CA SER A 433 -5.71 -25.00 -4.56
C SER A 433 -4.37 -25.55 -4.05
N ALA A 434 -3.38 -25.66 -4.94
CA ALA A 434 -2.04 -26.09 -4.60
C ALA A 434 -1.36 -25.13 -3.62
N THR A 435 -1.52 -23.82 -3.80
CA THR A 435 -0.94 -22.81 -2.90
C THR A 435 -1.59 -22.86 -1.53
N ALA A 436 -2.91 -22.98 -1.45
CA ALA A 436 -3.62 -23.06 -0.17
C ALA A 436 -3.27 -24.32 0.63
N SER A 437 -3.05 -25.46 -0.05
CA SER A 437 -2.61 -26.69 0.60
C SER A 437 -1.22 -26.55 1.26
N LYS A 438 -0.29 -25.78 0.67
CA LYS A 438 1.05 -25.54 1.24
C LYS A 438 1.02 -24.77 2.57
N TYR A 439 -0.03 -23.99 2.79
CA TYR A 439 -0.19 -23.16 3.98
C TYR A 439 -1.17 -23.76 4.99
N ASN A 440 -1.62 -25.01 4.80
CA ASN A 440 -2.59 -25.70 5.66
C ASN A 440 -3.84 -24.86 5.96
N LEU A 441 -4.34 -24.10 4.97
CA LEU A 441 -5.52 -23.26 5.10
C LEU A 441 -6.83 -23.99 4.73
N PHE A 442 -6.81 -25.32 4.72
CA PHE A 442 -7.95 -26.21 4.52
C PHE A 442 -7.87 -27.43 5.42
#